data_AF-A0A800JAD6-F1
#
_entry.id   AF-A0A800JAD6-F1
#
_cell.length_a   1.000
_cell.length_b   1.000
_cell.length_c   1.000
_cell.angle_alpha   90.00
_cell.angle_beta   90.00
_cell.angle_gamma   90.00
#
_symmetry.space_group_name_H-M   'P 1'
#
loop_
_entity.id
_entity.type
_entity.pdbx_description
1 polymer ?
#
loop_
_entity_poly.entity_id
_entity_poly.type
_entity_poly.pdbx_seq_one_letter_code
_entity_poly.pdbx_strand_id
1 'polypeptide(L)'
;DYIGYGPESSELVGIPDPETFCQLPWDKRVARVFCTCFRNREERENPGGHLTSDCRGNLRIIHNEFQDKYDGLHLRCGTEPEMMWL
;
A
#
# COMPACT_ATOMS: atom_id res chain seq x y z
N ASP A 1 13.39 -16.49 8.96
CA ASP A 1 12.00 -16.01 8.88
C ASP A 1 11.70 -15.55 7.48
N TYR A 2 10.62 -16.08 6.88
CA TYR A 2 10.17 -15.63 5.57
C TYR A 2 9.77 -14.15 5.65
N ILE A 3 10.05 -13.37 4.61
CA ILE A 3 9.59 -11.97 4.46
C ILE A 3 8.06 -11.92 4.19
N GLY A 4 7.36 -13.03 4.40
CA GLY A 4 5.93 -13.21 4.18
C GLY A 4 5.37 -14.32 5.07
N TYR A 5 4.07 -14.54 4.92
CA TYR A 5 3.35 -15.57 5.68
C TYR A 5 3.80 -17.00 5.31
N GLY A 6 3.51 -17.96 6.19
CA GLY A 6 3.77 -19.37 5.91
C GLY A 6 2.97 -19.87 4.70
N PRO A 7 3.41 -20.94 4.02
CA PRO A 7 2.73 -21.47 2.82
C PRO A 7 1.27 -21.88 3.07
N GLU A 8 0.90 -22.13 4.32
CA GLU A 8 -0.47 -22.45 4.78
C GLU A 8 -1.36 -21.22 5.03
N SER A 9 -0.84 -20.01 4.87
CA SER A 9 -1.60 -18.79 5.16
C SER A 9 -2.52 -18.41 4.02
N SER A 10 -3.61 -17.72 4.33
CA SER A 10 -4.58 -17.34 3.31
C SER A 10 -4.00 -16.30 2.35
N GLU A 11 -4.48 -16.36 1.11
CA GLU A 11 -4.19 -15.34 0.10
C GLU A 11 -4.67 -13.95 0.53
N LEU A 12 -3.91 -12.93 0.17
CA LEU A 12 -4.26 -11.53 0.42
C LEU A 12 -5.11 -10.96 -0.71
N VAL A 13 -5.88 -9.92 -0.39
CA VAL A 13 -6.71 -9.22 -1.37
C VAL A 13 -6.13 -7.84 -1.65
N GLY A 14 -5.61 -7.64 -2.86
CA GLY A 14 -5.17 -6.32 -3.34
C GLY A 14 -6.32 -5.61 -4.05
N ILE A 15 -6.78 -4.48 -3.50
CA ILE A 15 -7.77 -3.62 -4.18
C ILE A 15 -7.01 -2.50 -4.92
N PRO A 16 -7.13 -2.42 -6.25
CA PRO A 16 -6.43 -1.40 -7.04
C PRO A 16 -7.02 0.00 -6.80
N ASP A 17 -6.15 0.99 -6.75
CA ASP A 17 -6.50 2.42 -6.63
C ASP A 17 -6.40 3.08 -8.02
N PRO A 18 -7.53 3.31 -8.73
CA PRO A 18 -7.52 3.77 -10.11
C PRO A 18 -6.82 5.12 -10.32
N GLU A 19 -6.83 5.99 -9.32
CA GLU A 19 -6.19 7.31 -9.36
C GLU A 19 -4.66 7.23 -9.50
N THR A 20 -4.08 6.06 -9.21
CA THR A 20 -2.64 5.82 -9.32
C THR A 20 -2.19 5.24 -10.66
N PHE A 21 -3.14 5.05 -11.58
CA PHE A 21 -2.87 4.53 -12.91
C PHE A 21 -1.80 5.37 -13.61
N CYS A 22 -0.72 4.72 -14.03
CA CYS A 22 0.36 5.36 -14.75
C CYS A 22 0.92 4.40 -15.79
N GLN A 23 0.79 4.77 -17.08
CA GLN A 23 1.42 4.03 -18.17
C GLN A 23 2.94 4.10 -18.04
N LEU A 24 3.63 2.98 -18.27
CA LEU A 24 5.09 2.97 -18.20
C LEU A 24 5.68 3.83 -19.32
N PRO A 25 6.71 4.66 -19.03
CA PRO A 25 7.26 5.55 -20.05
C PRO A 25 7.99 4.79 -21.17
N TRP A 26 8.48 3.57 -20.89
CA TRP A 26 9.23 2.72 -21.84
C TRP A 26 8.39 1.64 -22.55
N ASP A 27 7.18 1.33 -22.10
CA ASP A 27 6.25 0.42 -22.81
C ASP A 27 4.79 0.92 -22.70
N LYS A 28 4.22 1.31 -23.84
CA LYS A 28 2.88 1.89 -23.92
C LYS A 28 1.75 0.86 -23.77
N ARG A 29 2.05 -0.44 -23.74
CA ARG A 29 1.04 -1.50 -23.58
C ARG A 29 0.82 -1.86 -22.11
N VAL A 30 1.67 -1.38 -21.20
CA VAL A 30 1.66 -1.74 -19.78
C VAL A 30 1.50 -0.48 -18.92
N ALA A 31 0.76 -0.62 -17.82
CA ALA A 31 0.60 0.42 -16.82
C ALA A 31 0.76 -0.15 -15.40
N ARG A 32 1.14 0.73 -14.48
CA ARG A 32 1.18 0.46 -13.05
C ARG A 32 -0.07 1.03 -12.39
N VAL A 33 -0.65 0.26 -11.48
CA VAL A 33 -1.62 0.71 -10.48
C VAL A 33 -1.11 0.26 -9.11
N PHE A 34 -1.20 1.12 -8.10
CA PHE A 34 -0.93 0.72 -6.72
C PHE A 34 -2.20 0.10 -6.13
N CYS A 35 -2.01 -0.87 -5.23
CA CYS A 35 -3.11 -1.50 -4.51
C CYS A 35 -3.02 -1.17 -3.01
N THR A 36 -4.15 -1.24 -2.33
CA THR A 36 -4.20 -1.40 -0.86
C THR A 36 -4.44 -2.87 -0.58
N CYS A 37 -3.66 -3.45 0.34
CA CYS A 37 -3.74 -4.86 0.67
C CYS A 37 -4.63 -5.09 1.90
N PHE A 38 -5.49 -6.10 1.79
CA PHE A 38 -6.41 -6.54 2.83
C PHE A 38 -6.19 -8.01 3.14
N ARG A 39 -6.54 -8.39 4.36
CA ARG A 39 -6.65 -9.79 4.80
C ARG A 39 -7.71 -10.52 3.97
N ASN A 40 -7.57 -11.83 3.87
CA ASN A 40 -8.59 -12.66 3.25
C ASN A 40 -9.93 -12.48 3.97
N ARG A 41 -11.04 -12.62 3.23
CA ARG A 41 -12.38 -12.60 3.80
C ARG A 41 -12.64 -13.79 4.74
N GLU A 42 -11.99 -14.92 4.49
CA GLU A 42 -12.15 -16.15 5.26
C GLU A 42 -11.14 -16.28 6.41
N GLU A 43 -10.34 -15.24 6.67
CA GLU A 43 -9.43 -15.22 7.84
C GLU A 43 -10.20 -15.39 9.15
N ARG A 44 -9.64 -16.16 10.08
CA ARG A 44 -10.25 -16.36 11.40
C ARG A 44 -10.22 -15.09 12.25
N GLU A 45 -9.16 -14.30 12.07
CA GLU A 45 -8.93 -13.07 12.82
C GLU A 45 -8.90 -11.87 11.87
N ASN A 46 -9.79 -10.91 12.11
CA ASN A 46 -9.95 -9.68 11.34
C ASN A 46 -10.14 -9.90 9.81
N PRO A 47 -11.18 -10.65 9.41
CA PRO A 47 -11.46 -10.91 8.00
C PRO A 47 -11.70 -9.63 7.21
N GLY A 48 -11.08 -9.53 6.03
CA GLY A 48 -11.18 -8.35 5.17
C GLY A 48 -10.57 -7.06 5.75
N GLY A 49 -9.93 -7.12 6.91
CA GLY A 49 -9.27 -5.98 7.53
C GLY A 49 -8.02 -5.54 6.78
N HIS A 50 -7.55 -4.33 7.07
CA HIS A 50 -6.29 -3.82 6.52
C HIS A 50 -5.12 -4.73 6.89
N LEU A 51 -4.24 -4.98 5.94
CA LEU A 51 -3.02 -5.71 6.20
C LEU A 51 -2.04 -4.82 6.97
N THR A 52 -1.60 -5.27 8.15
CA THR A 52 -0.71 -4.47 9.03
C THR A 52 0.67 -4.21 8.44
N SER A 53 1.12 -5.02 7.48
CA SER A 53 2.37 -4.83 6.74
C SER A 53 2.22 -4.00 5.46
N ASP A 54 1.01 -3.53 5.11
CA ASP A 54 0.82 -2.63 3.97
C ASP A 54 1.28 -1.21 4.30
N CYS A 55 2.53 -0.89 3.95
CA CYS A 55 3.12 0.42 4.20
C CYS A 55 2.29 1.57 3.57
N ARG A 56 1.73 1.38 2.36
CA ARG A 56 0.97 2.43 1.67
C ARG A 56 -0.38 2.64 2.33
N GLY A 57 -1.10 1.55 2.61
CA GLY A 57 -2.38 1.59 3.32
C GLY A 57 -2.23 2.24 4.70
N ASN A 58 -1.23 1.81 5.47
CA ASN A 58 -0.94 2.36 6.80
C ASN A 58 -0.59 3.85 6.74
N LEU A 59 0.21 4.30 5.78
CA LEU A 59 0.54 5.72 5.63
C LEU A 59 -0.73 6.55 5.39
N ARG A 60 -1.69 6.05 4.60
CA ARG A 60 -2.97 6.74 4.37
C ARG A 60 -3.81 6.82 5.63
N ILE A 61 -3.88 5.74 6.42
CA ILE A 61 -4.61 5.72 7.70
C ILE A 61 -4.00 6.73 8.67
N ILE A 62 -2.68 6.68 8.87
CA ILE A 62 -1.96 7.60 9.74
C ILE A 62 -2.10 9.05 9.28
N HIS A 63 -2.10 9.30 7.97
CA HIS A 63 -2.29 10.65 7.42
C HIS A 63 -3.71 11.19 7.66
N ASN A 64 -4.73 10.33 7.66
CA ASN A 64 -6.10 10.73 8.02
C ASN A 64 -6.17 11.04 9.52
N GLU A 65 -5.63 10.16 10.37
CA GLU A 65 -5.57 10.39 11.82
C GLU A 65 -4.81 11.69 12.17
N PHE A 66 -3.75 12.00 11.43
CA PHE A 66 -3.02 13.26 11.56
C PHE A 66 -3.92 14.46 11.22
N GLN A 67 -4.63 14.42 10.09
CA GLN A 67 -5.55 15.50 9.70
C GLN A 67 -6.64 15.71 10.76
N ASP A 68 -7.24 14.63 11.26
CA ASP A 68 -8.29 14.70 12.27
C ASP A 68 -7.76 15.29 13.59
N LYS A 69 -6.55 14.91 13.98
CA LYS A 69 -5.92 15.35 15.23
C LYS A 69 -5.46 16.81 15.21
N TYR A 70 -5.08 17.32 14.04
CA TYR A 70 -4.45 18.64 13.90
C TYR A 70 -5.30 19.57 13.02
N ASP A 71 -6.63 19.53 13.17
CA ASP A 71 -7.58 20.46 12.56
C ASP A 71 -7.43 20.63 11.03
N GLY A 72 -7.25 19.51 10.33
CA GLY A 72 -7.17 19.48 8.87
C GLY A 72 -5.79 19.84 8.29
N LEU A 73 -4.71 19.83 9.08
CA LEU A 73 -3.36 19.99 8.54
C LEU A 73 -2.95 18.81 7.65
N HIS A 74 -2.31 19.10 6.53
CA HIS A 74 -1.79 18.10 5.58
C HIS A 74 -0.26 18.02 5.62
N LEU A 75 0.26 16.85 5.98
CA LEU A 75 1.69 16.53 5.83
C LEU A 75 2.07 16.44 4.34
N ARG A 76 3.19 17.09 3.96
CA ARG A 76 3.81 16.97 2.63
C ARG A 76 5.26 16.53 2.80
N CYS A 77 5.74 15.67 1.92
CA CYS A 77 7.12 15.21 1.94
C CYS A 77 7.74 15.26 0.54
N GLY A 78 9.06 15.43 0.50
CA GLY A 78 9.90 15.27 -0.69
C GLY A 78 11.07 14.37 -0.33
N THR A 79 11.58 13.64 -1.33
CA THR A 79 12.69 12.70 -1.16
C THR A 79 13.80 13.03 -2.13
N GLU A 80 15.04 12.95 -1.68
CA GLU A 80 16.25 13.08 -2.52
C GLU A 80 16.95 11.70 -2.58
N PRO A 81 16.47 10.76 -3.41
CA PRO A 81 17.01 9.41 -3.44
C PRO A 81 18.39 9.39 -4.12
N GLU A 82 19.38 8.82 -3.42
CA GLU A 82 20.71 8.56 -3.98
C GLU A 82 20.71 7.24 -4.79
N MET A 83 21.49 7.19 -5.87
CA MET A 83 21.64 6.01 -6.71
C MET A 83 23.02 5.98 -7.35
N MET A 84 23.67 4.81 -7.38
CA MET A 84 24.91 4.56 -8.12
C MET A 84 24.69 3.42 -9.11
N TRP A 85 25.36 3.50 -10.25
CA TRP A 85 25.44 2.39 -11.21
C TRP A 85 26.71 1.59 -10.88
N LEU A 86 26.54 0.34 -10.44
CA LEU A 86 27.63 -0.61 -10.14
C LEU A 86 27.98 -1.48 -11.34
#